data_AF-A0A9P0LGD7-F1
#
_entry.id   AF-A0A9P0LGD7-F1
#
_cell.length_a   1.000
_cell.length_b   1.000
_cell.length_c   1.000
_cell.angle_alpha   90.00
_cell.angle_beta   90.00
_cell.angle_gamma   90.00
#
_symmetry.space_group_name_H-M   'P 1'
#
loop_
_entity.id
_entity.type
_entity.pdbx_description
1 polymer ?
#
loop_
_entity_poly.entity_id
_entity_poly.type
_entity_poly.pdbx_seq_one_letter_code
_entity_poly.pdbx_strand_id
1 'polypeptide(L)'
;MSSYASDEGRGQHAKGFPPARTAGTSVKVFTNTPADYRQLVALLESIKRPFFTYQLKEDRMDQRVIRGLPREMSVNDIKEDLVSQGIADAEVQQMTSRTTKKPLPLFLVKTKMPEKLAEIQRLAMLTVSFERKKKSSEPSQCYRCQRYGHTQRNCRLAERCVKCGEDHNSTSCSLPAPPTGQRNAKCCLCGEGHPANYKGCSKAPKKAASAPKAVPTTNRTSYAQKAKKPMSTSAPAAATATGTTAQKQHGDDRLLAMMQAIITPGTSTDSGHGNQKSRRY
;
A
#
# COMPACT_ATOMS: atom_id res chain seq x y z
N MET A 1 36.02 -42.34 0.17
CA MET A 1 35.36 -42.32 1.50
C MET A 1 34.97 -40.89 1.76
N SER A 2 33.75 -40.50 1.38
CA SER A 2 32.58 -40.40 2.29
C SER A 2 32.82 -39.31 3.35
N SER A 3 31.98 -38.30 3.52
CA SER A 3 30.52 -38.31 3.44
C SER A 3 29.95 -36.89 3.36
N TYR A 4 28.83 -36.79 2.65
CA TYR A 4 27.83 -35.72 2.75
C TYR A 4 27.38 -35.51 4.20
N ALA A 5 27.15 -34.25 4.58
CA ALA A 5 26.25 -33.89 5.68
C ALA A 5 25.28 -32.83 5.15
N SER A 6 24.11 -33.30 4.71
CA SER A 6 22.88 -32.52 4.60
C SER A 6 22.27 -32.33 6.00
N ASP A 7 21.20 -31.52 6.05
CA ASP A 7 20.23 -31.37 7.15
C ASP A 7 20.69 -30.51 8.35
N GLU A 8 19.90 -29.62 8.96
CA GLU A 8 18.46 -29.36 8.87
C GLU A 8 18.19 -28.03 9.60
N GLY A 9 17.39 -27.14 9.00
CA GLY A 9 17.04 -25.87 9.63
C GLY A 9 15.80 -25.22 9.02
N ARG A 10 14.91 -26.03 8.43
CA ARG A 10 13.61 -25.58 7.94
C ARG A 10 12.69 -25.51 9.16
N GLY A 11 12.70 -24.35 9.83
CA GLY A 11 11.85 -24.07 10.99
C GLY A 11 10.41 -24.47 10.73
N GLN A 12 9.93 -25.40 11.55
CA GLN A 12 8.59 -25.95 11.49
C GLN A 12 7.59 -24.81 11.67
N HIS A 13 6.71 -24.64 10.68
CA HIS A 13 5.60 -23.70 10.76
C HIS A 13 4.68 -24.16 11.89
N ALA A 14 4.65 -23.40 13.00
CA ALA A 14 3.63 -23.56 14.03
C ALA A 14 2.24 -23.41 13.37
N LYS A 15 1.53 -24.53 13.24
CA LYS A 15 0.16 -24.60 12.70
C LYS A 15 -0.75 -23.80 13.65
N GLY A 16 -0.91 -22.51 13.38
CA GLY A 16 -1.69 -21.64 14.27
C GLY A 16 -1.31 -20.17 14.26
N PHE A 17 -0.15 -19.78 13.73
CA PHE A 17 0.24 -18.36 13.70
C PHE A 17 0.27 -17.80 12.27
N PRO A 18 -0.23 -16.56 12.05
CA PRO A 18 0.00 -15.88 10.78
C PRO A 18 1.51 -15.78 10.56
N PRO A 19 2.01 -16.09 9.35
CA PRO A 19 3.44 -16.00 9.08
C PRO A 19 3.97 -14.62 9.45
N ALA A 20 4.99 -14.57 10.30
CA ALA A 20 5.61 -13.34 10.75
C ALA A 20 7.10 -13.33 10.40
N ARG A 21 7.64 -12.15 10.08
CA ARG A 21 9.05 -11.93 9.80
C ARG A 21 9.55 -10.74 10.60
N THR A 22 10.71 -10.88 11.23
CA THR A 22 11.40 -9.75 11.83
C THR A 22 11.95 -8.83 10.73
N ALA A 23 11.84 -7.52 10.96
CA ALA A 23 12.27 -6.46 10.06
C ALA A 23 12.95 -5.38 10.91
N GLY A 24 14.23 -5.62 11.25
CA GLY A 24 14.96 -4.80 12.21
C GLY A 24 14.27 -4.80 13.58
N THR A 25 13.86 -3.63 14.05
CA THR A 25 13.15 -3.44 15.32
C THR A 25 11.64 -3.64 15.24
N SER A 26 11.12 -4.09 14.08
CA SER A 26 9.69 -4.28 13.85
C SER A 26 9.38 -5.71 13.43
N VAL A 27 8.13 -6.14 13.65
CA VAL A 27 7.64 -7.43 13.17
C VAL A 27 6.62 -7.19 12.07
N LYS A 28 6.81 -7.85 10.93
CA LYS A 28 5.86 -7.87 9.82
C LYS A 28 5.04 -9.14 9.90
N VAL A 29 3.73 -9.00 10.06
CA VAL A 29 2.79 -10.12 10.11
C VAL A 29 2.03 -10.19 8.79
N PHE A 30 1.94 -11.39 8.23
CA PHE A 30 1.22 -11.68 6.99
C PHE A 30 -0.02 -12.50 7.32
N THR A 31 -1.19 -11.96 7.03
CA THR A 31 -2.47 -12.67 7.15
C THR A 31 -2.86 -13.26 5.80
N ASN A 32 -3.41 -14.48 5.82
CA ASN A 32 -3.84 -15.16 4.59
C ASN A 32 -5.26 -14.79 4.19
N THR A 33 -6.14 -14.52 5.18
CA THR A 33 -7.53 -14.15 4.94
C THR A 33 -7.81 -12.69 5.34
N PRO A 34 -8.79 -12.03 4.69
CA PRO A 34 -9.28 -10.71 5.12
C PRO A 34 -9.89 -10.72 6.53
N ALA A 35 -10.50 -11.84 6.94
CA ALA A 35 -11.08 -12.00 8.27
C ALA A 35 -9.99 -11.95 9.35
N ASP A 36 -8.91 -12.73 9.17
CA ASP A 36 -7.75 -12.73 10.08
C ASP A 36 -7.11 -11.35 10.17
N TYR A 37 -7.03 -10.63 9.04
CA TYR A 37 -6.53 -9.25 9.01
C TYR A 37 -7.36 -8.35 9.93
N ARG A 38 -8.69 -8.39 9.80
CA ARG A 38 -9.59 -7.53 10.59
C ARG A 38 -9.52 -7.87 12.08
N GLN A 39 -9.45 -9.16 12.42
CA GLN A 39 -9.28 -9.62 13.81
C GLN A 39 -7.94 -9.18 14.39
N LEU A 40 -6.84 -9.34 13.63
CA LEU A 40 -5.51 -8.90 14.07
C LEU A 40 -5.46 -7.40 14.29
N VAL A 41 -6.06 -6.60 13.40
CA VAL A 41 -6.16 -5.15 13.58
C VAL A 41 -6.94 -4.81 14.84
N ALA A 42 -8.10 -5.43 15.07
CA ALA A 42 -8.91 -5.22 16.26
C ALA A 42 -8.13 -5.57 17.56
N LEU A 43 -7.37 -6.67 17.55
CA LEU A 43 -6.52 -7.07 18.67
C LEU A 43 -5.38 -6.08 18.91
N LEU A 44 -4.69 -5.61 17.87
CA LEU A 44 -3.59 -4.66 18.04
C LEU A 44 -4.10 -3.30 18.56
N GLU A 45 -5.33 -2.93 18.19
CA GLU A 45 -6.02 -1.76 18.71
C GLU A 45 -6.41 -1.91 20.17
N SER A 46 -6.92 -3.08 20.59
CA SER A 46 -7.27 -3.33 21.99
C SER A 46 -6.05 -3.31 22.92
N ILE A 47 -4.91 -3.85 22.46
CA ILE A 47 -3.64 -3.84 23.20
C ILE A 47 -2.95 -2.45 23.11
N LYS A 48 -3.48 -1.52 22.30
CA LYS A 48 -2.90 -0.17 22.06
C LYS A 48 -1.45 -0.22 21.62
N ARG A 49 -1.05 -1.23 20.83
CA ARG A 49 0.30 -1.31 20.28
C ARG A 49 0.44 -0.38 19.07
N PRO A 50 1.63 0.22 18.84
CA PRO A 50 1.86 1.05 17.67
C PRO A 50 2.09 0.17 16.43
N PHE A 51 1.23 0.31 15.43
CA PHE A 51 1.35 -0.44 14.17
C PHE A 51 0.93 0.42 12.96
N PHE A 52 1.19 -0.09 11.76
CA PHE A 52 0.58 0.42 10.54
C PHE A 52 0.22 -0.75 9.64
N THR A 53 -0.80 -0.56 8.80
CA THR A 53 -1.29 -1.59 7.88
C THR A 53 -1.54 -1.02 6.48
N TYR A 54 -2.04 -1.89 5.61
CA TYR A 54 -2.38 -1.57 4.23
C TYR A 54 -3.86 -1.81 4.00
N GLN A 55 -4.42 -1.06 3.05
CA GLN A 55 -5.80 -1.27 2.61
C GLN A 55 -5.88 -2.63 1.91
N LEU A 56 -6.92 -3.41 2.23
CA LEU A 56 -7.17 -4.69 1.59
C LEU A 56 -7.48 -4.51 0.10
N LYS A 57 -7.20 -5.53 -0.70
CA LYS A 57 -7.44 -5.50 -2.15
C LYS A 57 -8.93 -5.37 -2.49
N GLU A 58 -9.80 -6.04 -1.72
CA GLU A 58 -11.27 -5.99 -1.86
C GLU A 58 -11.87 -4.60 -1.60
N ASP A 59 -11.22 -3.80 -0.75
CA ASP A 59 -11.66 -2.44 -0.42
C ASP A 59 -11.13 -1.40 -1.40
N ARG A 60 -10.22 -1.80 -2.30
CA ARG A 60 -9.57 -0.88 -3.23
C ARG A 60 -10.42 -0.75 -4.50
N MET A 61 -10.96 0.45 -4.71
CA MET A 61 -11.60 0.82 -5.97
C MET A 61 -10.55 1.13 -7.05
N ASP A 62 -10.79 0.68 -8.28
CA ASP A 62 -9.99 1.07 -9.44
C ASP A 62 -10.25 2.55 -9.75
N GLN A 63 -9.22 3.26 -10.21
CA GLN A 63 -9.30 4.70 -10.47
C GLN A 63 -8.97 4.97 -11.94
N ARG A 64 -9.94 5.52 -12.68
CA ARG A 64 -9.80 5.90 -14.09
C ARG A 64 -10.00 7.40 -14.27
N VAL A 65 -9.26 7.97 -15.21
CA VAL A 65 -9.41 9.36 -15.64
C VAL A 65 -10.29 9.35 -16.88
N ILE A 66 -11.42 10.06 -16.81
CA ILE A 66 -12.32 10.32 -17.92
C ILE A 66 -11.78 11.53 -18.69
N ARG A 67 -11.60 11.35 -20.00
CA ARG A 67 -11.30 12.41 -20.96
C ARG A 67 -12.43 12.55 -21.97
N GLY A 68 -12.49 13.71 -22.63
CA GLY A 68 -13.52 13.99 -23.65
C GLY A 68 -14.72 14.78 -23.12
N LEU A 69 -14.71 15.15 -21.83
CA LEU A 69 -15.76 15.95 -21.20
C LEU A 69 -15.32 17.42 -21.03
N PRO A 70 -16.23 18.40 -21.23
CA PRO A 70 -16.01 19.81 -20.93
C PRO A 70 -15.66 20.05 -19.46
N ARG A 71 -15.00 21.19 -19.20
CA ARG A 71 -14.64 21.60 -17.83
C ARG A 71 -15.88 21.94 -17.00
N GLU A 72 -16.90 22.47 -17.65
CA GLU A 72 -18.12 22.98 -17.05
C GLU A 72 -19.13 21.87 -16.75
N MET A 73 -18.85 20.64 -17.20
CA MET A 73 -19.72 19.49 -16.98
C MET A 73 -19.88 19.21 -15.48
N SER A 74 -21.13 19.01 -15.05
CA SER A 74 -21.40 18.74 -13.64
C SER A 74 -20.98 17.32 -13.27
N VAL A 75 -20.42 17.17 -12.06
CA VAL A 75 -20.00 15.86 -11.53
C VAL A 75 -21.20 14.94 -11.30
N ASN A 76 -22.37 15.52 -10.99
CA ASN A 76 -23.59 14.77 -10.73
C ASN A 76 -24.15 14.16 -12.02
N ASP A 77 -24.21 14.91 -13.12
CA ASP A 77 -24.70 14.38 -14.41
C ASP A 77 -23.85 13.20 -14.89
N ILE A 78 -22.52 13.32 -14.76
CA ILE A 78 -21.58 12.23 -15.10
C ILE A 78 -21.85 11.01 -14.21
N LYS A 79 -22.11 11.24 -12.92
CA LYS A 79 -22.36 10.16 -11.97
C LYS A 79 -23.69 9.46 -12.26
N GLU A 80 -24.75 10.20 -12.53
CA GLU A 80 -26.08 9.67 -12.85
C GLU A 80 -26.05 8.86 -14.15
N ASP A 81 -25.33 9.34 -15.17
CA ASP A 81 -25.17 8.61 -16.42
C ASP A 81 -24.35 7.31 -16.23
N LEU A 82 -23.29 7.34 -15.43
CA LEU A 82 -22.54 6.12 -15.09
C LEU A 82 -23.41 5.10 -14.32
N VAL A 83 -24.30 5.58 -13.44
CA VAL A 83 -25.24 4.73 -12.70
C VAL A 83 -26.28 4.13 -13.63
N SER A 84 -26.82 4.92 -14.57
CA SER A 84 -27.80 4.44 -15.58
C SER A 84 -27.20 3.37 -16.49
N GLN A 85 -25.90 3.46 -16.77
CA GLN A 85 -25.13 2.49 -17.54
C GLN A 85 -24.64 1.29 -16.69
N GLY A 86 -25.14 1.13 -15.46
CA GLY A 86 -24.94 -0.07 -14.65
C GLY A 86 -23.72 -0.04 -13.71
N ILE A 87 -23.15 1.14 -13.44
CA ILE A 87 -22.06 1.34 -12.48
C ILE A 87 -22.58 2.07 -11.23
N ALA A 88 -23.32 1.34 -10.39
CA ALA A 88 -23.97 1.89 -9.21
C ALA A 88 -23.00 2.47 -8.14
N ASP A 89 -21.77 1.97 -8.09
CA ASP A 89 -20.76 2.37 -7.10
C ASP A 89 -19.82 3.48 -7.58
N ALA A 90 -20.17 4.16 -8.67
CA ALA A 90 -19.34 5.21 -9.26
C ALA A 90 -19.19 6.42 -8.32
N GLU A 91 -17.94 6.69 -7.92
CA GLU A 91 -17.54 7.96 -7.31
C GLU A 91 -16.83 8.82 -8.34
N VAL A 92 -17.40 9.97 -8.69
CA VAL A 92 -16.81 10.91 -9.66
C VAL A 92 -16.27 12.14 -8.94
N GLN A 93 -15.08 12.61 -9.35
CA GLN A 93 -14.47 13.83 -8.84
C GLN A 93 -13.77 14.58 -9.97
N GLN A 94 -14.03 15.87 -10.13
CA GLN A 94 -13.28 16.69 -11.07
C GLN A 94 -11.84 16.91 -10.58
N MET A 95 -10.87 16.73 -11.48
CA MET A 95 -9.46 16.95 -11.16
C MET A 95 -9.13 18.44 -11.21
N THR A 96 -8.22 18.89 -10.34
CA THR A 96 -7.74 20.28 -10.31
C THR A 96 -6.25 20.37 -10.66
N SER A 97 -5.84 21.45 -11.29
CA SER A 97 -4.43 21.77 -11.52
C SER A 97 -3.68 21.89 -10.19
N ARG A 98 -2.49 21.27 -10.10
CA ARG A 98 -1.66 21.34 -8.87
C ARG A 98 -1.15 22.75 -8.61
N THR A 99 -0.82 23.48 -9.69
CA THR A 99 -0.23 24.82 -9.66
C THR A 99 -1.29 25.89 -9.48
N THR A 100 -2.27 25.94 -10.40
CA THR A 100 -3.26 27.03 -10.44
C THR A 100 -4.50 26.77 -9.57
N LYS A 101 -4.67 25.55 -9.04
CA LYS A 101 -5.87 25.10 -8.29
C LYS A 101 -7.20 25.20 -9.05
N LYS A 102 -7.16 25.64 -10.30
CA LYS A 102 -8.33 25.68 -11.19
C LYS A 102 -8.77 24.26 -11.57
N PRO A 103 -10.06 24.02 -11.82
CA PRO A 103 -10.57 22.74 -12.35
C PRO A 103 -9.86 22.36 -13.66
N LEU A 104 -9.93 21.10 -14.07
CA LEU A 104 -9.45 20.62 -15.36
C LEU A 104 -10.62 19.95 -16.09
N PRO A 105 -10.60 19.88 -17.43
CA PRO A 105 -11.52 19.06 -18.22
C PRO A 105 -11.15 17.57 -18.10
N LEU A 106 -10.92 17.10 -16.87
CA LEU A 106 -10.52 15.76 -16.51
C LEU A 106 -11.29 15.37 -15.26
N PHE A 107 -11.96 14.23 -15.33
CA PHE A 107 -12.73 13.69 -14.21
C PHE A 107 -12.12 12.37 -13.77
N LEU A 108 -12.14 12.11 -12.47
CA LEU A 108 -11.67 10.86 -11.88
C LEU A 108 -12.89 10.05 -11.47
N VAL A 109 -13.03 8.84 -12.00
CA VAL A 109 -14.01 7.86 -11.54
C VAL A 109 -13.33 6.79 -10.70
N LYS A 110 -13.94 6.45 -9.56
CA LYS A 110 -13.60 5.27 -8.76
C LYS A 110 -14.75 4.28 -8.78
N THR A 111 -14.45 3.01 -9.05
CA THR A 111 -15.43 1.92 -9.07
C THR A 111 -14.73 0.59 -8.75
N LYS A 112 -15.49 -0.39 -8.26
CA LYS A 112 -15.08 -1.79 -8.14
C LYS A 112 -15.31 -2.59 -9.43
N MET A 113 -16.02 -2.02 -10.42
CA MET A 113 -16.35 -2.64 -11.70
C MET A 113 -15.60 -1.97 -12.88
N PRO A 114 -14.26 -2.09 -12.97
CA PRO A 114 -13.48 -1.45 -14.03
C PRO A 114 -13.72 -2.04 -15.42
N GLU A 115 -14.26 -3.26 -15.53
CA GLU A 115 -14.61 -3.93 -16.77
C GLU A 115 -15.74 -3.19 -17.51
N LYS A 116 -16.79 -2.77 -16.79
CA LYS A 116 -17.91 -2.01 -17.37
C LYS A 116 -17.47 -0.67 -17.94
N LEU A 117 -16.50 -0.01 -17.29
CA LEU A 117 -15.95 1.25 -17.80
C LEU A 117 -15.29 1.11 -19.18
N ALA A 118 -14.83 -0.09 -19.57
CA ALA A 118 -14.23 -0.30 -20.88
C ALA A 118 -15.27 -0.42 -22.01
N GLU A 119 -16.52 -0.74 -21.65
CA GLU A 119 -17.64 -0.89 -22.59
C GLU A 119 -18.30 0.47 -22.90
N ILE A 120 -18.19 1.43 -21.97
CA ILE A 120 -18.74 2.78 -22.12
C ILE A 120 -17.89 3.59 -23.11
N GLN A 121 -18.52 4.03 -24.21
CA GLN A 121 -17.90 4.92 -25.20
C GLN A 121 -18.39 6.36 -25.11
N ARG A 122 -19.58 6.57 -24.54
CA ARG A 122 -20.23 7.88 -24.48
C ARG A 122 -20.78 8.15 -23.09
N LEU A 123 -20.61 9.40 -22.65
CA LEU A 123 -21.25 9.94 -21.46
C LEU A 123 -21.90 11.28 -21.82
N ALA A 124 -23.15 11.50 -21.43
CA ALA A 124 -23.93 12.70 -21.73
C ALA A 124 -23.88 13.07 -23.23
N MET A 125 -24.00 12.05 -24.11
CA MET A 125 -23.87 12.16 -25.56
C MET A 125 -22.50 12.59 -26.09
N LEU A 126 -21.49 12.72 -25.25
CA LEU A 126 -20.11 13.04 -25.62
C LEU A 126 -19.26 11.79 -25.68
N THR A 127 -18.34 11.71 -26.65
CA THR A 127 -17.38 10.62 -26.74
C THR A 127 -16.34 10.75 -25.65
N VAL A 128 -16.14 9.69 -24.87
CA VAL A 128 -15.21 9.69 -23.73
C VAL A 128 -14.18 8.57 -23.84
N SER A 129 -13.09 8.72 -23.10
CA SER A 129 -12.11 7.64 -22.89
C SER A 129 -11.72 7.51 -21.43
N PHE A 130 -11.49 6.27 -20.99
CA PHE A 130 -11.14 5.92 -19.62
C PHE A 130 -9.67 5.47 -19.52
N GLU A 131 -8.79 6.36 -19.07
CA GLU A 131 -7.38 6.06 -18.88
C GLU A 131 -7.08 5.61 -17.45
N ARG A 132 -6.12 4.70 -17.25
CA ARG A 132 -5.63 4.40 -15.90
C ARG A 132 -5.01 5.65 -15.28
N LYS A 133 -5.41 5.98 -14.05
CA LYS A 133 -4.74 7.04 -13.29
C LYS A 133 -3.27 6.70 -13.13
N LYS A 134 -2.39 7.60 -13.59
CA LYS A 134 -0.94 7.45 -13.43
C LYS A 134 -0.59 7.39 -11.95
N LYS A 135 0.06 6.30 -11.53
CA LYS A 135 0.59 6.17 -10.17
C LYS A 135 1.75 7.13 -10.00
N SER A 136 1.84 7.77 -8.85
CA SER A 136 3.04 8.49 -8.45
C SER A 136 4.20 7.50 -8.38
N SER A 137 5.35 7.86 -8.97
CA SER A 137 6.59 7.08 -8.82
C SER A 137 7.16 7.17 -7.41
N GLU A 138 6.85 8.25 -6.70
CA GLU A 138 7.27 8.44 -5.32
C GLU A 138 6.32 7.73 -4.36
N PRO A 139 6.85 6.93 -3.41
CA PRO A 139 6.07 6.36 -2.32
C PRO A 139 5.33 7.45 -1.52
N SER A 140 4.11 7.15 -1.08
CA SER A 140 3.36 8.06 -0.23
C SER A 140 4.06 8.25 1.11
N GLN A 141 4.10 9.49 1.59
CA GLN A 141 4.51 9.81 2.95
C GLN A 141 3.28 9.85 3.86
N CYS A 142 3.35 9.18 5.00
CA CYS A 142 2.26 9.16 5.97
C CYS A 142 2.18 10.50 6.72
N TYR A 143 1.06 11.23 6.62
CA TYR A 143 0.90 12.51 7.31
C TYR A 143 0.85 12.41 8.85
N ARG A 144 0.67 11.20 9.40
CA ARG A 144 0.68 10.96 10.86
C ARG A 144 2.10 10.80 11.38
N CYS A 145 2.83 9.79 10.90
CA CYS A 145 4.15 9.44 11.45
C CYS A 145 5.34 9.85 10.54
N GLN A 146 5.07 10.51 9.41
CA GLN A 146 6.02 10.96 8.39
C GLN A 146 6.88 9.89 7.70
N ARG A 147 6.69 8.60 8.02
CA ARG A 147 7.38 7.48 7.35
C ARG A 147 6.76 7.22 5.98
N TYR A 148 7.55 6.62 5.08
CA TYR A 148 7.12 6.30 3.72
C TYR A 148 6.43 4.94 3.61
N GLY A 149 5.63 4.79 2.56
CA GLY A 149 5.10 3.51 2.12
C GLY A 149 3.72 3.16 2.66
N HIS A 150 3.09 3.99 3.50
CA HIS A 150 1.71 3.79 3.95
C HIS A 150 0.98 5.12 4.09
N THR A 151 -0.35 5.07 4.29
CA THR A 151 -1.22 6.25 4.43
C THR A 151 -1.64 6.46 5.88
N GLN A 152 -1.96 7.71 6.24
CA GLN A 152 -2.42 8.08 7.58
C GLN A 152 -3.63 7.25 8.06
N ARG A 153 -4.57 6.91 7.17
CA ARG A 153 -5.77 6.11 7.49
C ARG A 153 -5.46 4.78 8.18
N ASN A 154 -4.34 4.16 7.79
CA ASN A 154 -3.94 2.84 8.26
C ASN A 154 -2.72 2.93 9.20
N CYS A 155 -2.48 4.10 9.79
CA CYS A 155 -1.34 4.35 10.67
C CYS A 155 -1.83 4.55 12.10
N ARG A 156 -1.37 3.69 13.01
CA ARG A 156 -1.56 3.80 14.46
C ARG A 156 -0.24 4.03 15.21
N LEU A 157 0.80 4.48 14.50
CA LEU A 157 2.04 4.97 15.09
C LEU A 157 1.81 6.32 15.79
N ALA A 158 2.73 6.70 16.67
CA ALA A 158 2.75 8.04 17.25
C ALA A 158 2.82 9.11 16.15
N GLU A 159 2.11 10.21 16.34
CA GLU A 159 2.16 11.32 15.41
C GLU A 159 3.50 12.06 15.51
N ARG A 160 3.91 12.64 14.37
CA ARG A 160 5.16 13.38 14.19
C ARG A 160 4.89 14.59 13.31
N CYS A 161 5.36 15.74 13.75
CA CYS A 161 5.23 16.98 13.01
C CYS A 161 6.15 17.00 11.79
N VAL A 162 5.63 17.36 10.60
CA VAL A 162 6.43 17.50 9.38
C VAL A 162 7.44 18.66 9.46
N LYS A 163 7.17 19.66 10.31
CA LYS A 163 7.96 20.89 10.43
C LYS A 163 9.14 20.71 11.41
N CYS A 164 8.88 20.29 12.65
CA CYS A 164 9.90 20.16 13.70
C CYS A 164 10.23 18.72 14.13
N GLY A 165 9.46 17.73 13.68
CA GLY A 165 9.69 16.33 14.03
C GLY A 165 9.23 15.88 15.42
N GLU A 166 8.65 16.79 16.21
CA GLU A 166 8.13 16.52 17.55
C GLU A 166 6.76 15.79 17.55
N ASP A 167 6.33 15.36 18.73
CA ASP A 167 5.20 14.46 19.01
C ASP A 167 3.84 15.17 18.95
N HIS A 168 3.52 15.80 17.82
CA HIS A 168 2.22 16.44 17.62
C HIS A 168 1.82 16.48 16.14
N ASN A 169 0.53 16.73 15.89
CA ASN A 169 0.02 16.99 14.54
C ASN A 169 0.63 18.26 13.93
N SER A 170 0.93 18.24 12.63
CA SER A 170 1.50 19.41 11.93
C SER A 170 0.58 20.64 11.94
N THR A 171 -0.72 20.47 12.16
CA THR A 171 -1.71 21.57 12.29
C THR A 171 -1.62 22.30 13.63
N SER A 172 -1.25 21.62 14.72
CA SER A 172 -1.07 22.23 16.04
C SER A 172 0.35 22.77 16.28
N CYS A 173 1.21 22.68 15.26
CA CYS A 173 2.59 23.13 15.37
C CYS A 173 2.68 24.65 15.42
N SER A 174 3.33 25.17 16.47
CA SER A 174 3.62 26.60 16.65
C SER A 174 4.59 27.17 15.62
N LEU A 175 5.34 26.31 14.91
CA LEU A 175 6.19 26.78 13.83
C LEU A 175 5.35 27.24 12.63
N PRO A 176 5.63 28.44 12.08
CA PRO A 176 4.98 28.89 10.86
C PRO A 176 5.25 27.89 9.73
N ALA A 177 4.34 27.83 8.75
CA ALA A 177 4.61 27.07 7.52
C ALA A 177 5.93 27.60 6.95
N PRO A 178 6.94 26.74 6.73
CA PRO A 178 8.28 27.24 6.48
C PRO A 178 8.31 28.04 5.18
N PRO A 179 8.58 29.36 5.19
CA PRO A 179 9.31 29.92 4.07
C PRO A 179 10.66 29.21 4.09
N THR A 180 11.06 28.71 2.93
CA THR A 180 12.39 28.18 2.63
C THR A 180 13.48 28.49 3.66
N GLY A 181 13.98 27.44 4.32
CA GLY A 181 15.24 27.50 5.06
C GLY A 181 15.11 27.99 6.50
N GLN A 182 15.35 27.05 7.43
CA GLN A 182 16.23 27.25 8.58
C GLN A 182 15.86 28.45 9.48
N ARG A 183 15.12 28.22 10.56
CA ARG A 183 15.85 28.17 11.85
C ARG A 183 15.44 27.03 12.78
N ASN A 184 14.23 26.48 12.63
CA ASN A 184 13.68 25.51 13.60
C ASN A 184 13.09 24.25 12.95
N ALA A 185 13.24 24.09 11.63
CA ALA A 185 12.75 22.90 10.95
C ALA A 185 13.71 21.73 11.20
N LYS A 186 13.18 20.61 11.67
CA LYS A 186 13.95 19.40 11.96
C LYS A 186 13.21 18.20 11.40
N CYS A 187 13.93 17.40 10.62
CA CYS A 187 13.36 16.22 9.98
C CYS A 187 13.27 15.08 11.00
N CYS A 188 12.07 14.53 11.22
CA CYS A 188 11.91 13.35 12.09
C CYS A 188 12.52 12.05 11.53
N LEU A 189 12.97 12.04 10.27
CA LEU A 189 13.54 10.85 9.63
C LEU A 189 15.08 10.82 9.68
N CYS A 190 15.74 11.96 9.43
CA CYS A 190 17.21 12.07 9.43
C CYS A 190 17.78 12.98 10.52
N GLY A 191 16.96 13.82 11.17
CA GLY A 191 17.40 14.78 12.19
C GLY A 191 17.99 16.08 11.64
N GLU A 192 18.15 16.22 10.32
CA GLU A 192 18.74 17.39 9.68
C GLU A 192 17.78 18.58 9.59
N GLY A 193 18.34 19.78 9.34
CA GLY A 193 17.67 21.09 9.33
C GLY A 193 16.76 21.34 8.13
N HIS A 194 15.77 20.49 7.92
CA HIS A 194 14.76 20.61 6.85
C HIS A 194 13.44 19.91 7.27
N PRO A 195 12.29 20.26 6.66
CA PRO A 195 11.04 19.54 6.95
C PRO A 195 11.09 18.08 6.45
N ALA A 196 10.29 17.20 7.05
CA ALA A 196 10.30 15.78 6.71
C ALA A 196 9.81 15.47 5.28
N ASN A 197 9.13 16.41 4.62
CA ASN A 197 8.66 16.28 3.23
C ASN A 197 9.69 16.74 2.19
N TYR A 198 10.87 17.20 2.61
CA TYR A 198 11.93 17.65 1.73
C TYR A 198 12.43 16.51 0.84
N LYS A 199 12.41 16.73 -0.48
CA LYS A 199 12.74 15.70 -1.48
C LYS A 199 14.23 15.35 -1.55
N GLY A 200 15.09 16.22 -1.04
CA GLY A 200 16.54 15.98 -0.95
C GLY A 200 16.98 15.26 0.33
N CYS A 201 16.07 14.83 1.20
CA CYS A 201 16.43 14.14 2.44
C CYS A 201 17.15 12.80 2.14
N SER A 202 18.21 12.52 2.89
CA SER A 202 18.97 11.26 2.79
C SER A 202 18.13 9.99 3.03
N LYS A 203 17.07 10.10 3.84
CA LYS A 203 16.11 9.03 4.16
C LYS A 203 14.89 9.00 3.24
N ALA A 204 14.77 9.94 2.30
CA ALA A 204 13.70 9.89 1.31
C ALA A 204 13.94 8.73 0.32
N PRO A 205 12.89 8.01 -0.09
CA PRO A 205 13.02 6.96 -1.09
C PRO A 205 13.52 7.56 -2.40
N LYS A 206 14.67 7.08 -2.88
CA LYS A 206 15.20 7.46 -4.19
C LYS A 206 14.25 6.93 -5.27
N LYS A 207 13.99 7.75 -6.29
CA LYS A 207 13.29 7.28 -7.48
C LYS A 207 14.13 6.17 -8.10
N ALA A 208 13.56 4.99 -8.27
CA ALA A 208 14.17 3.98 -9.13
C ALA A 208 14.30 4.62 -10.52
N ALA A 209 15.53 4.70 -11.05
CA ALA A 209 15.73 5.15 -12.42
C ALA A 209 14.95 4.20 -13.33
N SER A 210 13.95 4.73 -14.04
CA SER A 210 13.32 3.97 -15.10
C SER A 210 14.39 3.70 -16.15
N ALA A 211 14.74 2.43 -16.37
CA ALA A 211 15.56 2.05 -17.51
C ALA A 211 14.98 2.71 -18.78
N PRO A 212 15.82 3.27 -19.67
CA PRO A 212 15.33 3.89 -20.89
C PRO A 212 14.49 2.86 -21.64
N LYS A 213 13.22 3.19 -21.88
CA LYS A 213 12.38 2.38 -22.77
C LYS A 213 13.07 2.43 -24.12
N ALA A 214 13.55 1.28 -24.61
CA ALA A 214 14.03 1.15 -25.96
C ALA A 214 12.94 1.70 -26.90
N VAL A 215 13.28 2.75 -27.64
CA VAL A 215 12.42 3.30 -28.68
C VAL A 215 12.32 2.20 -29.74
N PRO A 216 11.13 1.68 -30.08
CA PRO A 216 11.01 0.79 -31.22
C PRO A 216 11.23 1.65 -32.46
N THR A 217 12.38 1.49 -33.11
CA THR A 217 12.62 2.05 -34.44
C THR A 217 11.58 1.46 -35.37
N THR A 218 10.61 2.28 -35.77
CA THR A 218 9.61 1.91 -36.77
C THR A 218 10.31 1.85 -38.14
N ASN A 219 10.79 0.67 -38.52
CA ASN A 219 11.07 0.40 -39.93
C ASN A 219 9.72 0.29 -40.66
N ARG A 220 9.32 1.39 -41.30
CA ARG A 220 8.30 1.36 -42.35
C ARG A 220 8.96 0.70 -43.56
N THR A 221 8.55 -0.52 -43.88
CA THR A 221 8.73 -1.08 -45.22
C THR A 221 7.41 -1.66 -45.69
N SER A 222 7.10 -1.33 -46.93
CA SER A 222 5.83 -1.39 -47.63
C SER A 222 5.35 -2.80 -47.96
N TYR A 223 4.03 -2.89 -48.16
CA TYR A 223 3.28 -3.89 -48.92
C TYR A 223 4.10 -4.74 -49.90
N ALA A 224 4.12 -6.06 -49.67
CA ALA A 224 3.63 -7.08 -50.62
C ALA A 224 3.98 -8.49 -50.08
N GLN A 225 3.16 -9.48 -50.47
CA GLN A 225 3.44 -10.92 -50.45
C GLN A 225 2.91 -11.76 -49.25
N LYS A 226 1.58 -11.91 -49.27
CA LYS A 226 0.85 -13.18 -49.57
C LYS A 226 1.14 -14.42 -48.69
N ALA A 227 0.16 -14.69 -47.82
CA ALA A 227 -0.58 -15.94 -47.58
C ALA A 227 0.15 -17.28 -47.33
N LYS A 228 -0.17 -17.92 -46.20
CA LYS A 228 -0.87 -19.24 -46.10
C LYS A 228 -1.22 -19.56 -44.62
N LYS A 229 -2.50 -19.87 -44.35
CA LYS A 229 -3.10 -20.49 -43.12
C LYS A 229 -2.82 -22.02 -43.10
N PRO A 230 -3.20 -22.87 -42.10
CA PRO A 230 -4.23 -22.76 -41.02
C PRO A 230 -3.76 -23.20 -39.60
N MET A 231 -4.36 -22.73 -38.49
CA MET A 231 -5.57 -23.17 -37.75
C MET A 231 -5.57 -24.63 -37.24
N SER A 232 -5.44 -24.81 -35.92
CA SER A 232 -6.04 -25.94 -35.18
C SER A 232 -6.46 -25.51 -33.78
N THR A 233 -7.68 -25.92 -33.45
CA THR A 233 -8.47 -25.66 -32.25
C THR A 233 -8.40 -26.86 -31.31
N SER A 234 -8.40 -26.63 -30.00
CA SER A 234 -9.12 -27.49 -29.05
C SER A 234 -9.29 -26.78 -27.71
N ALA A 235 -10.50 -26.89 -27.15
CA ALA A 235 -10.89 -26.54 -25.80
C ALA A 235 -11.57 -27.79 -25.17
N PRO A 236 -12.12 -27.73 -23.94
CA PRO A 236 -11.56 -28.32 -22.73
C PRO A 236 -12.36 -29.54 -22.21
N ALA A 237 -11.85 -30.22 -21.17
CA ALA A 237 -12.59 -31.26 -20.45
C ALA A 237 -12.70 -30.95 -18.95
N ALA A 238 -13.89 -31.19 -18.42
CA ALA A 238 -14.34 -30.95 -17.06
C ALA A 238 -14.02 -32.13 -16.11
N ALA A 239 -13.98 -31.87 -14.79
CA ALA A 239 -14.23 -32.87 -13.76
C ALA A 239 -14.81 -32.21 -12.49
N THR A 240 -15.86 -32.85 -11.99
CA THR A 240 -16.71 -32.51 -10.84
C THR A 240 -16.17 -33.14 -9.55
N ALA A 241 -16.33 -32.51 -8.38
CA ALA A 241 -16.55 -33.23 -7.11
C ALA A 241 -17.17 -32.32 -6.02
N THR A 242 -18.00 -32.98 -5.21
CA THR A 242 -19.00 -32.56 -4.23
C THR A 242 -18.51 -32.38 -2.78
N GLY A 243 -19.29 -31.62 -1.99
CA GLY A 243 -19.53 -31.80 -0.53
C GLY A 243 -18.50 -31.21 0.44
N THR A 244 -18.76 -30.80 1.69
CA THR A 244 -19.94 -30.72 2.57
C THR A 244 -19.55 -29.82 3.78
N THR A 245 -20.55 -29.40 4.55
CA THR A 245 -20.64 -28.48 5.71
C THR A 245 -19.62 -28.50 6.87
N ALA A 246 -19.62 -27.34 7.56
CA ALA A 246 -19.43 -27.08 9.00
C ALA A 246 -18.00 -26.95 9.57
N GLN A 247 -17.73 -25.79 10.21
CA GLN A 247 -17.43 -25.70 11.65
C GLN A 247 -17.06 -24.26 12.05
N LYS A 248 -18.04 -23.59 12.68
CA LYS A 248 -17.95 -22.28 13.33
C LYS A 248 -17.78 -22.53 14.82
N GLN A 249 -16.54 -22.63 15.31
CA GLN A 249 -16.22 -22.69 16.76
C GLN A 249 -14.72 -22.60 17.11
N HIS A 250 -13.80 -22.59 16.13
CA HIS A 250 -12.36 -22.73 16.41
C HIS A 250 -11.56 -21.40 16.50
N GLY A 251 -12.24 -20.24 16.40
CA GLY A 251 -11.60 -18.93 16.30
C GLY A 251 -11.16 -18.31 17.61
N ASP A 252 -11.83 -18.66 18.71
CA ASP A 252 -11.72 -17.91 19.97
C ASP A 252 -10.52 -18.37 20.83
N ASP A 253 -10.17 -19.67 20.83
CA ASP A 253 -9.02 -20.19 21.60
C ASP A 253 -7.65 -19.79 21.01
N ARG A 254 -7.60 -19.50 19.71
CA ARG A 254 -6.38 -19.10 19.00
C ARG A 254 -5.92 -17.69 19.40
N LEU A 255 -6.85 -16.89 19.91
CA LEU A 255 -6.68 -15.50 20.31
C LEU A 255 -5.96 -15.40 21.67
N LEU A 256 -6.24 -16.32 22.61
CA LEU A 256 -5.62 -16.33 23.94
C LEU A 256 -4.12 -16.69 23.89
N ALA A 257 -3.75 -17.62 23.01
CA ALA A 257 -2.35 -18.00 22.78
C ALA A 257 -1.53 -16.89 22.09
N MET A 258 -2.17 -16.08 21.23
CA MET A 258 -1.54 -14.89 20.64
C MET A 258 -1.24 -13.79 21.67
N MET A 259 -2.04 -13.69 22.74
CA MET A 259 -1.86 -12.70 23.80
C MET A 259 -0.61 -12.96 24.64
N GLN A 260 -0.23 -14.23 24.88
CA GLN A 260 0.90 -14.56 25.77
C GLN A 260 2.27 -14.32 25.11
N ALA A 261 2.40 -14.48 23.79
CA ALA A 261 3.69 -14.32 23.10
C ALA A 261 4.09 -12.87 22.78
N ILE A 262 3.13 -11.93 22.78
CA ILE A 262 3.38 -10.50 22.51
C ILE A 262 3.63 -9.71 23.81
N ILE A 263 3.23 -10.25 24.96
CA ILE A 263 3.26 -9.56 26.27
C ILE A 263 4.55 -9.83 27.06
N THR A 264 5.29 -10.91 26.83
CA THR A 264 6.53 -11.18 27.58
C THR A 264 7.72 -10.37 27.09
N PRO A 265 8.24 -9.37 27.84
CA PRO A 265 9.61 -8.91 27.64
C PRO A 265 10.55 -10.03 28.06
N GLY A 266 11.55 -10.33 27.22
CA GLY A 266 12.63 -11.24 27.60
C GLY A 266 13.36 -10.68 28.82
N THR A 267 13.21 -11.35 29.96
CA THR A 267 14.08 -11.15 31.12
C THR A 267 15.44 -11.72 30.78
N SER A 268 16.36 -10.87 30.31
CA SER A 268 17.78 -11.16 30.35
C SER A 268 18.22 -11.11 31.82
N THR A 269 18.20 -12.25 32.49
CA THR A 269 19.02 -12.50 33.66
C THR A 269 20.46 -12.61 33.19
N ASP A 270 21.20 -11.50 33.20
CA ASP A 270 22.66 -11.53 33.16
C ASP A 270 23.18 -11.45 34.59
N SER A 271 23.56 -12.61 35.10
CA SER A 271 24.11 -12.81 36.43
C SER A 271 25.51 -12.20 36.49
N GLY A 272 25.65 -11.13 37.29
CA GLY A 272 26.94 -10.52 37.59
C GLY A 272 27.93 -11.54 38.17
N HIS A 273 28.97 -11.86 37.40
CA HIS A 273 30.19 -12.45 37.93
C HIS A 273 31.11 -11.32 38.41
N GLY A 274 31.12 -11.10 39.72
CA GLY A 274 32.12 -10.27 40.40
C GLY A 274 33.48 -10.97 40.36
N ASN A 275 34.45 -10.37 39.69
CA ASN A 275 35.84 -10.83 39.71
C ASN A 275 36.59 -10.09 40.83
N GLN A 276 36.66 -10.74 41.99
CA GLN A 276 37.50 -10.34 43.12
C GLN A 276 38.94 -10.76 42.82
N LYS A 277 39.79 -9.83 42.37
CA LYS A 277 41.26 -10.02 42.43
C LYS A 277 41.78 -9.52 43.76
N SER A 278 42.09 -10.47 44.63
CA SER A 278 42.80 -10.30 45.89
C SER A 278 44.25 -9.86 45.67
N ARG A 279 44.63 -8.79 46.39
CA ARG A 279 46.00 -8.43 46.76
C ARG A 279 46.54 -9.41 47.81
N ARG A 280 47.80 -9.84 47.65
CA ARG A 280 48.80 -10.38 48.60
C ARG A 280 49.72 -11.29 47.76
N TYR A 281 51.04 -11.20 47.72
CA TYR A 281 52.07 -10.54 48.52
C TYR A 281 53.04 -9.82 47.58
#